data_AF-A0A519N679-F1
#
_entry.id   AF-A0A519N679-F1
#
_cell.length_a   1.000
_cell.length_b   1.000
_cell.length_c   1.000
_cell.angle_alpha   90.00
_cell.angle_beta   90.00
_cell.angle_gamma   90.00
#
_symmetry.space_group_name_H-M   'P 1'
#
loop_
_entity.id
_entity.type
_entity.pdbx_description
1 polymer ?
#
loop_
_entity_poly.entity_id
_entity_poly.type
_entity_poly.pdbx_seq_one_letter_code
_entity_poly.pdbx_strand_id
1 'polypeptide(L)'
;MWLYILVFFLTFGMMEFMAWFTHKYIMHGFLWSLHKDHHRKDHDSWFERNDTFFIFYALISIGFFLLWRYDILEIGLAIGLGIFAYGLTYFMVHDIFIHQRFKIFRKAESRYGKAVRRAHKMHHKHINKDHGECFGMLLFPFKYFKK
;
A
#
# COMPACT_ATOMS: atom_id res chain seq x y z
N MET A 1 -24.96 5.89 11.09
CA MET A 1 -24.57 4.52 10.68
C MET A 1 -24.27 4.43 9.18
N TRP A 2 -25.24 4.60 8.27
CA TRP A 2 -25.01 4.48 6.82
C TRP A 2 -23.94 5.42 6.25
N LEU A 3 -23.91 6.67 6.72
CA LEU A 3 -22.87 7.63 6.35
C LEU A 3 -21.46 7.11 6.68
N TYR A 4 -21.27 6.51 7.85
CA TYR A 4 -19.98 5.99 8.28
C TYR A 4 -19.54 4.81 7.40
N ILE A 5 -20.48 3.93 7.05
CA ILE A 5 -20.21 2.80 6.15
C ILE A 5 -19.80 3.32 4.76
N LEU A 6 -20.54 4.29 4.23
CA LEU A 6 -20.22 4.90 2.94
C LEU A 6 -18.84 5.58 2.95
N VAL A 7 -18.56 6.39 3.97
CA VAL A 7 -17.27 7.08 4.13
C VAL A 7 -16.13 6.10 4.29
N PHE A 8 -16.32 5.01 5.03
CA PHE A 8 -15.33 3.95 5.17
C PHE A 8 -14.95 3.34 3.81
N PHE A 9 -15.94 2.89 3.03
CA PHE A 9 -15.67 2.27 1.72
C PHE A 9 -15.12 3.26 0.70
N LEU A 10 -15.59 4.51 0.72
CA LEU A 10 -15.04 5.57 -0.13
C LEU A 10 -13.58 5.84 0.22
N THR A 11 -13.27 5.97 1.51
CA THR A 11 -11.90 6.20 1.99
C THR A 11 -11.00 5.02 1.60
N PHE A 12 -11.44 3.78 1.86
CA PHE A 12 -10.70 2.58 1.48
C PHE A 12 -10.41 2.53 -0.02
N GLY A 13 -11.41 2.82 -0.87
CA GLY A 13 -11.22 2.84 -2.32
C GLY A 13 -10.31 3.97 -2.79
N MET A 14 -10.45 5.16 -2.21
CA MET A 14 -9.63 6.33 -2.52
C MET A 14 -8.16 6.13 -2.12
N MET A 15 -7.91 5.33 -1.08
CA MET A 15 -6.56 4.97 -0.67
C MET A 15 -5.79 4.17 -1.73
N GLU A 16 -6.45 3.42 -2.62
CA GLU A 16 -5.77 2.80 -3.77
C GLU A 16 -5.19 3.85 -4.72
N PHE A 17 -5.99 4.88 -5.02
CA PHE A 17 -5.50 6.01 -5.81
C PHE A 17 -4.36 6.75 -5.08
N MET A 18 -4.53 6.98 -3.78
CA MET A 18 -3.52 7.67 -2.97
C MET A 18 -2.20 6.87 -2.90
N ALA A 19 -2.28 5.55 -2.71
CA ALA A 19 -1.13 4.66 -2.71
C ALA A 19 -0.42 4.67 -4.07
N TRP A 20 -1.16 4.56 -5.17
CA TRP A 20 -0.60 4.70 -6.52
C TRP A 20 0.09 6.05 -6.72
N PHE A 21 -0.54 7.15 -6.30
CA PHE A 21 -0.01 8.50 -6.45
C PHE A 21 1.28 8.67 -5.64
N THR A 22 1.26 8.30 -4.35
CA THR A 22 2.44 8.34 -3.48
C THR A 22 3.53 7.47 -4.06
N HIS A 23 3.22 6.25 -4.48
CA HIS A 23 4.21 5.33 -5.02
C HIS A 23 4.88 5.88 -6.28
N LYS A 24 4.10 6.40 -7.23
CA LYS A 24 4.62 6.91 -8.50
C LYS A 24 5.36 8.24 -8.36
N TYR A 25 4.79 9.21 -7.65
CA TYR A 25 5.29 10.60 -7.68
C TYR A 25 6.10 11.00 -6.44
N ILE A 26 5.93 10.30 -5.32
CA ILE A 26 6.63 10.61 -4.07
C ILE A 26 7.76 9.60 -3.82
N MET A 27 7.43 8.31 -3.78
CA MET A 27 8.38 7.23 -3.51
C MET A 27 9.34 7.04 -4.68
N HIS A 28 8.84 6.93 -5.92
CA HIS A 28 9.64 7.05 -7.14
C HIS A 28 9.93 8.50 -7.54
N GLY A 29 9.86 9.43 -6.59
CA GLY A 29 10.04 10.86 -6.78
C GLY A 29 11.17 11.41 -5.93
N PHE A 30 10.84 12.38 -5.07
CA PHE A 30 11.79 13.03 -4.18
C PHE A 30 12.13 12.21 -2.93
N LEU A 31 11.29 11.22 -2.56
CA LEU A 31 11.54 10.29 -1.45
C LEU A 31 12.09 8.94 -1.91
N TRP A 32 12.74 8.88 -3.08
CA TRP A 32 13.39 7.68 -3.57
C TRP A 32 14.45 7.13 -2.61
N SER A 33 15.13 7.98 -1.85
CA SER A 33 16.07 7.54 -0.81
C SER A 33 15.45 6.62 0.25
N LEU A 34 14.14 6.74 0.52
CA LEU A 34 13.39 5.88 1.43
C LEU A 34 12.83 4.63 0.76
N HIS A 35 12.63 4.63 -0.56
CA HIS A 35 12.02 3.52 -1.28
C HIS A 35 13.05 2.62 -2.01
N LYS A 36 14.27 3.11 -2.19
CA LYS A 36 15.32 2.43 -2.97
C LYS A 36 15.71 1.06 -2.41
N ASP A 37 15.79 0.92 -1.08
CA ASP A 37 16.15 -0.38 -0.45
C ASP A 37 15.10 -1.46 -0.68
N HIS A 38 13.84 -1.05 -0.83
CA HIS A 38 12.74 -1.94 -1.15
C HIS A 38 12.86 -2.52 -2.57
N HIS A 39 13.38 -1.73 -3.52
CA HIS A 39 13.71 -2.22 -4.87
C HIS A 39 15.01 -3.03 -4.92
N ARG A 40 16.04 -2.54 -4.23
CA ARG A 40 17.33 -3.22 -4.12
C ARG A 40 17.89 -2.99 -2.74
N LYS A 41 17.79 -4.04 -1.93
CA LYS A 41 18.30 -4.05 -0.57
C LYS A 41 19.80 -3.77 -0.56
N ASP A 42 20.21 -2.80 0.25
CA ASP A 42 21.60 -2.34 0.39
C ASP A 42 22.10 -2.45 1.85
N HIS A 43 21.37 -3.15 2.71
CA HIS A 43 21.65 -3.31 4.13
C HIS A 43 21.18 -4.67 4.68
N ASP A 44 21.75 -5.10 5.81
CA ASP A 44 21.44 -6.39 6.45
C ASP A 44 20.32 -6.36 7.51
N SER A 45 19.55 -5.27 7.58
CA SER A 45 18.37 -5.18 8.47
C SER A 45 17.14 -5.92 7.94
N TRP A 46 16.27 -6.39 8.85
CA TRP A 46 14.92 -6.88 8.51
C TRP A 46 13.97 -5.73 8.11
N PHE A 47 14.15 -4.56 8.71
CA PHE A 47 13.40 -3.35 8.38
C PHE A 47 13.93 -2.72 7.10
N GLU A 48 13.04 -2.10 6.33
CA GLU A 48 13.35 -1.30 5.16
C GLU A 48 13.02 0.16 5.47
N ARG A 49 13.79 1.12 4.95
CA ARG A 49 13.45 2.56 5.07
C ARG A 49 12.06 2.83 4.49
N ASN A 50 11.63 2.03 3.54
CA ASN A 50 10.29 2.02 2.96
C ASN A 50 9.19 1.84 4.02
N ASP A 51 9.48 1.18 5.15
CA ASP A 51 8.52 1.01 6.24
C ASP A 51 8.07 2.36 6.85
N THR A 52 8.84 3.43 6.62
CA THR A 52 8.48 4.81 6.98
C THR A 52 7.14 5.24 6.38
N PHE A 53 6.79 4.78 5.17
CA PHE A 53 5.52 5.12 4.55
C PHE A 53 4.32 4.48 5.28
N PHE A 54 4.48 3.27 5.83
CA PHE A 54 3.45 2.66 6.68
C PHE A 54 3.27 3.46 7.97
N ILE A 55 4.37 3.88 8.61
CA ILE A 55 4.31 4.71 9.82
C ILE A 55 3.60 6.04 9.52
N PHE A 56 3.93 6.69 8.41
CA PHE A 56 3.29 7.94 7.99
C PHE A 56 1.76 7.80 7.86
N TYR A 57 1.28 6.79 7.14
CA TYR A 57 -0.17 6.57 7.01
C TYR A 57 -0.84 6.09 8.31
N ALA A 58 -0.11 5.37 9.17
CA ALA A 58 -0.61 5.03 10.51
C ALA A 58 -0.83 6.30 11.35
N LEU A 59 0.06 7.28 11.29
CA LEU A 59 -0.10 8.56 11.98
C LEU A 59 -1.28 9.36 11.43
N ILE A 60 -1.48 9.40 10.11
CA ILE A 60 -2.67 10.03 9.52
C ILE A 60 -3.95 9.36 10.01
N SER A 61 -3.99 8.02 9.97
CA SER A 61 -5.11 7.23 10.48
C SER A 61 -5.41 7.57 11.94
N ILE A 62 -4.40 7.51 12.82
CA ILE A 62 -4.52 7.88 14.24
C ILE A 62 -5.02 9.31 14.40
N GLY A 63 -4.54 10.25 13.57
CA GLY A 63 -5.04 11.63 13.56
C GLY A 63 -6.56 11.69 13.37
N PHE A 64 -7.11 10.94 12.41
CA PHE A 64 -8.57 10.86 12.21
C PHE A 64 -9.31 10.20 13.38
N PHE A 65 -8.72 9.18 14.02
CA PHE A 65 -9.28 8.62 15.26
C PHE A 65 -9.32 9.67 16.39
N LEU A 66 -8.27 10.49 16.54
CA LEU A 66 -8.22 11.54 17.55
C LEU A 66 -9.22 12.66 17.25
N LEU A 67 -9.33 13.10 16.00
CA LEU A 67 -10.33 14.09 15.60
C LEU A 67 -11.76 13.63 15.90
N TRP A 68 -12.04 12.34 15.70
CA TRP A 68 -13.30 11.75 16.11
C TRP A 68 -13.45 11.69 17.63
N ARG A 69 -12.42 11.22 18.35
CA ARG A 69 -12.43 11.06 19.81
C ARG A 69 -12.66 12.38 20.56
N TYR A 70 -12.17 13.49 20.02
CA TYR A 70 -12.35 14.83 20.59
C TYR A 70 -13.52 15.61 19.97
N ASP A 71 -14.43 14.93 19.27
CA ASP A 71 -15.65 15.49 18.67
C ASP A 71 -15.39 16.64 17.67
N ILE A 72 -14.20 16.68 17.07
CA ILE A 72 -13.79 17.70 16.07
C ILE A 72 -14.30 17.31 14.67
N LEU A 73 -14.30 16.01 14.37
CA LEU A 73 -14.77 15.48 13.08
C LEU A 73 -15.58 14.21 13.30
N GLU A 74 -16.90 14.33 13.17
CA GLU A 74 -17.85 13.22 13.39
C GLU A 74 -17.53 12.01 12.50
N ILE A 75 -17.23 12.21 11.21
CA ILE A 75 -16.90 11.13 10.28
C ILE A 75 -15.45 10.61 10.43
N GLY A 76 -14.67 11.17 11.35
CA GLY A 76 -13.25 10.86 11.53
C GLY A 76 -12.99 9.38 11.79
N LEU A 77 -13.85 8.71 12.56
CA LEU A 77 -13.71 7.27 12.82
C LEU A 77 -13.77 6.44 11.53
N ALA A 78 -14.72 6.75 10.64
CA ALA A 78 -14.89 6.04 9.38
C ALA A 78 -13.69 6.24 8.45
N ILE A 79 -13.15 7.46 8.41
CA ILE A 79 -11.96 7.79 7.63
C ILE A 79 -10.73 7.05 8.19
N GLY A 80 -10.47 7.16 9.50
CA GLY A 80 -9.36 6.48 10.16
C GLY A 80 -9.41 4.96 9.95
N LEU A 81 -10.60 4.35 10.11
CA LEU A 81 -10.81 2.94 9.82
C LEU A 81 -10.58 2.60 8.35
N GLY A 82 -11.01 3.43 7.40
CA GLY A 82 -10.80 3.20 5.97
C GLY A 82 -9.32 3.23 5.59
N ILE A 83 -8.56 4.20 6.11
CA ILE A 83 -7.10 4.30 5.93
C ILE A 83 -6.41 3.08 6.56
N PHE A 84 -6.76 2.73 7.80
CA PHE A 84 -6.21 1.57 8.50
C PHE A 84 -6.49 0.26 7.74
N ALA A 85 -7.74 0.03 7.32
CA ALA A 85 -8.14 -1.18 6.62
C ALA A 85 -7.41 -1.32 5.27
N TYR A 86 -7.23 -0.21 4.55
CA TYR A 86 -6.43 -0.22 3.33
C TYR A 86 -4.95 -0.49 3.65
N GLY A 87 -4.37 0.18 4.64
CA GLY A 87 -2.98 -0.04 5.06
C GLY A 87 -2.71 -1.49 5.47
N LEU A 88 -3.61 -2.10 6.23
CA LEU A 88 -3.55 -3.52 6.59
C LEU A 88 -3.64 -4.42 5.35
N THR A 89 -4.57 -4.12 4.44
CA THR A 89 -4.71 -4.85 3.18
C THR A 89 -3.44 -4.74 2.34
N TYR A 90 -2.89 -3.54 2.21
CA TYR A 90 -1.65 -3.28 1.51
C TYR A 90 -0.52 -4.11 2.10
N PHE A 91 -0.30 -4.05 3.42
CA PHE A 91 0.73 -4.84 4.10
C PHE A 91 0.56 -6.36 3.90
N MET A 92 -0.68 -6.87 3.99
CA MET A 92 -0.97 -8.28 3.75
C MET A 92 -0.67 -8.70 2.30
N VAL A 93 -0.99 -7.86 1.31
CA VAL A 93 -0.75 -8.17 -0.10
C VAL A 93 0.72 -8.00 -0.44
N HIS A 94 1.30 -6.86 -0.08
CA HIS A 94 2.65 -6.45 -0.40
C HIS A 94 3.70 -7.26 0.37
N ASP A 95 3.81 -7.04 1.67
CA ASP A 95 4.89 -7.56 2.51
C ASP A 95 4.74 -9.04 2.81
N ILE A 96 3.51 -9.49 3.06
CA ILE A 96 3.25 -10.90 3.35
C ILE A 96 3.12 -11.70 2.05
N PHE A 97 2.14 -11.39 1.18
CA PHE A 97 1.82 -12.26 0.05
C PHE A 97 2.81 -12.16 -1.13
N ILE A 98 3.33 -10.97 -1.45
CA ILE A 98 4.25 -10.75 -2.57
C ILE A 98 5.72 -10.88 -2.13
N HIS A 99 6.18 -10.04 -1.21
CA HIS A 99 7.58 -9.98 -0.76
C HIS A 99 7.95 -11.10 0.21
N GLN A 100 6.97 -11.75 0.84
CA GLN A 100 7.19 -12.86 1.77
C GLN A 100 8.15 -12.49 2.92
N ARG A 101 8.12 -11.23 3.38
CA ARG A 101 8.81 -10.78 4.61
C ARG A 101 8.33 -11.59 5.82
N PHE A 102 7.07 -12.03 5.77
CA PHE A 102 6.50 -13.09 6.59
C PHE A 102 6.13 -14.27 5.69
N LYS A 103 6.53 -15.48 6.06
CA LYS A 103 6.34 -16.70 5.23
C LYS A 103 4.92 -17.26 5.30
N ILE A 104 3.91 -16.40 5.17
CA ILE A 104 2.47 -16.73 5.21
C ILE A 104 1.91 -16.60 3.78
N PHE A 105 0.91 -17.42 3.43
CA PHE A 105 0.28 -17.44 2.09
C PHE A 105 1.21 -17.73 0.90
N ARG A 106 2.42 -18.26 1.14
CA ARG A 106 3.38 -18.61 0.08
C ARG A 106 2.78 -19.53 -0.99
N LYS A 107 1.94 -20.49 -0.56
CA LYS A 107 1.28 -21.49 -1.43
C LYS A 107 -0.09 -21.03 -1.96
N ALA A 108 -0.52 -19.80 -1.69
CA ALA A 108 -1.79 -19.31 -2.22
C ALA A 108 -1.68 -19.09 -3.74
N GLU A 109 -2.63 -19.66 -4.49
CA GLU A 109 -2.56 -19.83 -5.95
C GLU A 109 -3.76 -19.24 -6.73
N SER A 110 -4.45 -18.26 -6.16
CA SER A 110 -5.60 -17.65 -6.84
C SER A 110 -5.20 -16.94 -8.14
N ARG A 111 -6.13 -16.91 -9.12
CA ARG A 111 -5.92 -16.21 -10.41
C ARG A 111 -5.55 -14.74 -10.19
N TYR A 112 -6.26 -14.07 -9.28
CA TYR A 112 -5.96 -12.69 -8.89
C TYR A 112 -4.59 -12.56 -8.23
N GLY A 113 -4.28 -13.40 -7.24
CA GLY A 113 -2.99 -13.33 -6.53
C GLY A 113 -1.79 -13.58 -7.44
N LYS A 114 -1.91 -14.50 -8.41
CA LYS A 114 -0.88 -14.71 -9.45
C LYS A 114 -0.71 -13.46 -10.32
N ALA A 115 -1.79 -12.78 -10.67
CA ALA A 115 -1.75 -11.56 -11.48
C ALA A 115 -1.12 -10.37 -10.72
N VAL A 116 -1.51 -10.16 -9.46
CA VAL A 116 -0.91 -9.16 -8.56
C VAL A 116 0.59 -9.37 -8.44
N ARG A 117 1.05 -10.59 -8.12
CA ARG A 117 2.48 -10.90 -8.02
C ARG A 117 3.22 -10.60 -9.32
N ARG A 118 2.64 -10.89 -10.48
CA ARG A 118 3.25 -10.58 -11.78
C ARG A 118 3.35 -9.08 -12.02
N ALA A 119 2.28 -8.32 -11.77
CA ALA A 119 2.27 -6.87 -11.91
C ALA A 119 3.34 -6.23 -11.03
N HIS A 120 3.40 -6.61 -9.75
CA HIS A 120 4.37 -6.11 -8.79
C HIS A 120 5.80 -6.54 -9.10
N LYS A 121 6.00 -7.77 -9.56
CA LYS A 121 7.33 -8.21 -10.02
C LYS A 121 7.82 -7.39 -11.22
N MET A 122 6.93 -7.02 -12.13
CA MET A 122 7.30 -6.17 -13.27
C MET A 122 7.64 -4.75 -12.86
N HIS A 123 6.97 -4.23 -11.84
CA HIS A 123 7.34 -2.98 -11.19
C HIS A 123 8.79 -3.03 -10.66
N HIS A 124 9.13 -4.03 -9.84
CA HIS A 124 10.48 -4.20 -9.28
C HIS A 124 11.57 -4.64 -10.25
N LYS A 125 11.21 -5.01 -11.49
CA LYS A 125 12.22 -5.31 -12.52
C LYS A 125 13.06 -4.07 -12.84
N HIS A 126 12.50 -2.88 -12.67
CA HIS A 126 13.20 -1.62 -12.81
C HIS A 126 13.73 -1.18 -11.45
N ILE A 127 14.98 -1.52 -11.16
CA ILE A 127 15.64 -1.26 -9.87
C ILE A 127 15.96 0.21 -9.59
N ASN A 128 15.81 1.07 -10.59
CA ASN A 128 16.04 2.51 -10.50
C ASN A 128 14.70 3.24 -10.40
N LYS A 129 14.79 4.51 -10.03
CA LYS A 129 13.63 5.40 -9.90
C LYS A 129 12.80 5.48 -11.20
N ASP A 130 13.48 5.49 -12.35
CA ASP A 130 12.88 5.74 -13.66
C ASP A 130 12.35 4.46 -14.33
N HIS A 131 11.43 4.63 -15.29
CA HIS A 131 10.83 3.56 -16.10
C HIS A 131 10.02 2.49 -15.33
N GLY A 132 9.71 2.72 -14.06
CA GLY A 132 8.77 1.89 -13.32
C GLY A 132 7.43 1.80 -14.03
N GLU A 133 6.87 0.58 -14.11
CA GLU A 133 5.47 0.36 -14.50
C GLU A 133 4.69 -0.19 -13.29
N CYS A 134 3.36 -0.07 -13.30
CA CYS A 134 2.47 -0.70 -12.32
C CYS A 134 2.70 -0.31 -10.86
N PHE A 135 2.45 0.97 -10.55
CA PHE A 135 2.58 1.51 -9.19
C PHE A 135 1.38 1.21 -8.27
N GLY A 136 0.27 0.67 -8.80
CA GLY A 136 -0.91 0.32 -8.00
C GLY A 136 -0.72 -1.01 -7.27
N MET A 137 -1.44 -1.19 -6.15
CA MET A 137 -1.32 -2.38 -5.30
C MET A 137 -2.41 -3.40 -5.62
N LEU A 138 -3.67 -2.98 -5.48
CA LEU A 138 -4.84 -3.83 -5.71
C LEU A 138 -5.37 -3.73 -7.13
N LEU A 139 -5.19 -2.56 -7.76
CA LEU A 139 -5.58 -2.28 -9.13
C LEU A 139 -4.35 -2.19 -10.03
N PHE A 140 -4.30 -3.06 -11.02
CA PHE A 140 -3.18 -3.17 -11.96
C PHE A 140 -3.71 -3.48 -13.37
N PRO A 141 -2.90 -3.23 -14.42
CA PRO A 141 -3.34 -3.44 -15.81
C PRO A 141 -3.80 -4.88 -16.09
N PHE A 142 -4.89 -5.04 -16.84
CA PHE A 142 -5.47 -6.35 -17.17
C PHE A 142 -4.51 -7.31 -17.87
N LYS A 143 -3.47 -6.80 -18.55
CA LYS A 143 -2.44 -7.63 -19.21
C LYS A 143 -1.81 -8.67 -18.28
N TYR A 144 -1.71 -8.39 -16.98
CA TYR A 144 -1.12 -9.32 -16.00
C TYR A 144 -2.01 -10.50 -15.61
N PHE A 145 -3.29 -10.53 -16.01
CA PHE A 145 -4.12 -11.73 -15.88
C PHE A 145 -3.81 -12.78 -16.96
N LYS A 146 -3.27 -12.35 -18.10
CA LYS A 146 -2.81 -13.25 -19.16
C LYS A 146 -1.43 -13.80 -18.78
N LYS A 147 -1.18 -15.07 -19.11
CA LYS A 147 0.11 -15.72 -18.86
C LYS A 147 1.16 -15.18 -19.83
#